data_AF-A0A3P2AKM7-F1
#
_entry.id   AF-A0A3P2AKM7-F1
#
_cell.length_a   1.000
_cell.length_b   1.000
_cell.length_c   1.000
_cell.angle_alpha   90.00
_cell.angle_beta   90.00
_cell.angle_gamma   90.00
#
_symmetry.space_group_name_H-M   'P 1'
#
loop_
_entity.id
_entity.type
_entity.pdbx_description
1 polymer ?
#
loop_
_entity_poly.entity_id
_entity_poly.type
_entity_poly.pdbx_seq_one_letter_code
_entity_poly.pdbx_strand_id
1 'polypeptide(L)'
;MNYEEYIQLGLNGEDTLKLILCGGVEKSEEGKLGVVSVVYATNDKELARKKLQELTGNNPSDNYYMVYSVPLDTDLTKLLHYPSIAISKEDLE
;
A
#
# COMPACT_ATOMS: atom_id res chain seq x y z
N MET A 1 14.29 7.98 -1.84
CA MET A 1 13.76 7.01 -2.82
C MET A 1 12.53 7.61 -3.47
N ASN A 2 12.37 7.43 -4.78
CA ASN A 2 11.16 7.84 -5.50
C ASN A 2 10.06 6.77 -5.38
N TYR A 3 8.83 7.10 -5.81
CA TYR A 3 7.67 6.20 -5.75
C TYR A 3 7.93 4.84 -6.42
N GLU A 4 8.51 4.86 -7.62
CA GLU A 4 8.79 3.66 -8.39
C GLU A 4 9.79 2.75 -7.66
N GLU A 5 10.81 3.32 -7.03
CA GLU A 5 11.79 2.57 -6.22
C GLU A 5 11.13 1.83 -5.04
N TYR A 6 10.13 2.44 -4.38
CA TYR A 6 9.37 1.77 -3.31
C TYR A 6 8.52 0.60 -3.83
N ILE A 7 7.86 0.79 -4.98
CA ILE A 7 7.10 -0.27 -5.64
C ILE A 7 8.02 -1.44 -6.02
N GLN A 8 9.19 -1.15 -6.60
CA GLN A 8 10.15 -2.19 -6.96
C GLN A 8 10.70 -2.90 -5.72
N LEU A 9 10.93 -2.20 -4.61
CA LEU A 9 11.37 -2.83 -3.36
C LEU A 9 10.33 -3.83 -2.84
N GLY A 10 9.04 -3.46 -2.85
CA GLY A 10 7.95 -4.36 -2.47
C GLY A 10 7.79 -5.57 -3.39
N LEU A 11 7.80 -5.33 -4.71
CA LEU A 11 7.66 -6.40 -5.71
C LEU A 11 8.84 -7.37 -5.71
N ASN A 12 10.05 -6.88 -5.46
CA ASN A 12 11.28 -7.66 -5.49
C ASN A 12 11.71 -8.18 -4.11
N GLY A 13 10.95 -7.92 -3.05
CA GLY A 13 11.25 -8.47 -1.72
C GLY A 13 11.26 -9.99 -1.71
N GLU A 14 11.99 -10.57 -0.74
CA GLU A 14 12.32 -12.00 -0.70
C GLU A 14 11.12 -12.88 -0.34
N ASP A 15 10.15 -12.34 0.40
CA ASP A 15 8.98 -13.10 0.83
C ASP A 15 7.97 -13.32 -0.30
N THR A 16 7.22 -14.41 -0.16
CA THR A 16 6.28 -14.86 -1.20
C THR A 16 5.03 -14.02 -1.26
N LEU A 17 4.46 -13.60 -0.12
CA LEU A 17 3.21 -12.85 -0.10
C LEU A 17 3.45 -11.37 -0.44
N LYS A 18 2.81 -10.94 -1.52
CA LYS A 18 2.77 -9.55 -1.97
C LYS A 18 1.43 -8.94 -1.58
N LEU A 19 1.47 -7.90 -0.76
CA LEU A 19 0.31 -7.12 -0.36
C LEU A 19 0.33 -5.78 -1.09
N ILE A 20 -0.78 -5.43 -1.74
CA ILE A 20 -1.00 -4.09 -2.28
C ILE A 20 -1.86 -3.32 -1.28
N LEU A 21 -1.35 -2.19 -0.83
CA LEU A 21 -2.06 -1.26 0.04
C LEU A 21 -2.45 -0.03 -0.76
N CYS A 22 -3.58 0.56 -0.41
CA CYS A 22 -4.07 1.83 -0.92
C CYS A 22 -4.22 2.76 0.29
N GLY A 23 -3.40 3.81 0.33
CA GLY A 23 -3.60 4.96 1.18
C GLY A 23 -4.45 5.98 0.45
N GLY A 24 -5.44 6.56 1.11
CA GLY A 24 -6.28 7.60 0.54
C GLY A 24 -6.90 8.47 1.61
N VAL A 25 -7.62 9.50 1.19
CA VAL A 25 -8.32 10.41 2.09
C VAL A 25 -9.82 10.26 1.89
N GLU A 26 -10.51 9.87 2.96
CA GLU A 26 -11.96 9.78 2.99
C GLU A 26 -12.56 11.00 3.70
N LYS A 27 -13.76 11.42 3.27
CA LYS A 27 -14.52 12.46 3.97
C LYS A 27 -15.31 11.83 5.10
N SER A 28 -15.17 12.37 6.30
CA SER A 28 -15.90 11.99 7.51
C SER A 28 -16.68 13.19 8.07
N GLU A 29 -17.60 12.95 9.01
CA GLU A 29 -18.34 14.01 9.71
C GLU A 29 -17.41 14.98 10.48
N GLU A 30 -16.24 14.51 10.90
CA GLU A 30 -15.23 15.27 11.66
C GLU A 30 -14.13 15.91 10.77
N GLY A 31 -14.18 15.73 9.45
CA GLY A 31 -13.19 16.27 8.51
C GLY A 31 -12.63 15.22 7.55
N LYS A 32 -11.35 15.34 7.20
CA LYS A 32 -10.65 14.37 6.33
C LYS A 32 -9.99 13.27 7.17
N LEU A 33 -10.22 12.02 6.79
CA LEU A 33 -9.67 10.83 7.45
C LEU A 33 -8.70 10.13 6.49
N GLY A 34 -7.45 9.95 6.92
CA GLY A 34 -6.48 9.12 6.21
C GLY A 34 -6.80 7.65 6.42
N VAL A 35 -7.06 6.93 5.34
CA VAL A 35 -7.39 5.50 5.38
C VAL A 35 -6.34 4.74 4.60
N VAL A 36 -5.77 3.69 5.21
CA VAL A 36 -4.90 2.74 4.54
C VAL A 36 -5.57 1.38 4.55
N SER A 37 -5.84 0.85 3.35
CA SER A 37 -6.54 -0.42 3.15
C SER A 37 -5.67 -1.41 2.38
N VAL A 38 -5.72 -2.68 2.74
CA VAL A 38 -5.18 -3.76 1.89
C VAL A 38 -6.19 -4.03 0.77
N VAL A 39 -5.79 -3.80 -0.48
CA VAL A 39 -6.67 -3.90 -1.66
C VAL A 39 -6.40 -5.14 -2.51
N TYR A 40 -5.24 -5.77 -2.33
CA TYR A 40 -4.90 -7.02 -3.02
C TYR A 40 -3.83 -7.81 -2.25
N ALA A 41 -3.91 -9.13 -2.32
CA ALA A 41 -2.93 -10.04 -1.72
C ALA A 41 -2.70 -11.23 -2.67
N THR A 42 -1.44 -11.56 -2.95
CA THR A 42 -1.10 -12.68 -3.84
C THR A 42 0.30 -13.20 -3.54
N ASN A 43 0.54 -14.48 -3.81
CA ASN A 43 1.89 -15.05 -3.79
C ASN A 43 2.62 -14.93 -5.15
N ASP A 44 1.93 -14.42 -6.17
CA ASP A 44 2.45 -14.26 -7.52
C ASP A 44 2.82 -12.79 -7.76
N LYS A 45 4.12 -12.55 -7.96
CA LYS A 45 4.71 -11.24 -8.23
C LYS A 45 4.17 -10.59 -9.51
N GLU A 46 3.96 -11.36 -10.57
CA GLU A 46 3.48 -10.82 -11.84
C GLU A 46 2.00 -10.44 -11.74
N LEU A 47 1.20 -11.22 -10.99
CA LEU A 47 -0.17 -10.83 -10.66
C LEU A 47 -0.21 -9.56 -9.81
N ALA A 48 0.68 -9.41 -8.83
CA ALA A 48 0.79 -8.20 -8.03
C ALA A 48 1.14 -6.98 -8.91
N ARG A 49 2.12 -7.11 -9.81
CA ARG A 49 2.52 -6.04 -10.74
C ARG A 49 1.37 -5.66 -11.66
N LYS A 50 0.71 -6.63 -12.29
CA LYS A 50 -0.43 -6.38 -13.18
C LYS A 50 -1.56 -5.70 -12.42
N LYS A 51 -1.89 -6.17 -11.21
CA LYS A 51 -2.96 -5.58 -10.41
C LYS A 51 -2.63 -4.15 -10.00
N LEU A 52 -1.38 -3.87 -9.63
CA LEU A 52 -0.93 -2.51 -9.34
C LEU A 52 -1.11 -1.59 -10.55
N GLN A 53 -0.70 -2.02 -11.76
CA GLN A 53 -0.88 -1.25 -12.99
C GLN A 53 -2.36 -0.98 -13.30
N GLU A 54 -3.25 -1.95 -13.06
CA GLU A 54 -4.70 -1.75 -13.19
C GLU A 54 -5.23 -0.72 -12.17
N LEU A 55 -4.74 -0.75 -10.93
CA LEU A 55 -5.17 0.15 -9.86
C LEU A 55 -4.69 1.59 -10.07
N THR A 56 -3.45 1.78 -10.55
CA THR A 56 -2.88 3.10 -10.83
C THR A 56 -3.31 3.66 -12.19
N GLY A 57 -3.54 2.79 -13.18
CA GLY A 57 -3.93 3.21 -14.53
C GLY A 57 -5.41 3.62 -14.65
N ASN A 58 -6.28 3.10 -13.79
CA ASN A 58 -7.71 3.40 -13.84
C ASN A 58 -8.13 4.65 -13.05
N ASN A 59 -7.21 5.35 -12.38
CA ASN A 59 -7.60 6.46 -11.52
C ASN A 59 -6.41 7.39 -11.16
N PRO A 60 -6.43 8.68 -11.54
CA PRO A 60 -5.61 9.70 -10.90
C PRO A 60 -6.31 10.22 -9.64
N SER A 61 -6.79 9.32 -8.77
CA SER A 61 -7.30 9.74 -7.45
C SER A 61 -6.12 10.13 -6.56
N ASP A 62 -6.39 10.89 -5.49
CA ASP A 62 -5.49 11.20 -4.38
C ASP A 62 -5.02 9.95 -3.60
N ASN A 63 -5.15 8.76 -4.19
CA ASN A 63 -4.82 7.48 -3.61
C ASN A 63 -3.38 7.10 -3.94
N TYR A 64 -2.63 6.77 -2.90
CA TYR A 64 -1.26 6.33 -2.96
C TYR A 64 -1.18 4.81 -2.77
N TYR A 65 -0.62 4.09 -3.75
CA TYR A 65 -0.49 2.64 -3.67
C TYR A 65 0.88 2.19 -3.20
N MET A 66 0.94 1.12 -2.42
CA MET A 66 2.17 0.54 -1.90
C MET A 66 2.18 -0.96 -2.15
N VAL A 67 3.37 -1.55 -2.30
CA VAL A 67 3.53 -3.00 -2.33
C VAL A 67 4.44 -3.40 -1.18
N TYR A 68 4.02 -4.40 -0.42
CA TYR A 68 4.85 -5.02 0.61
C TYR A 68 5.11 -6.48 0.29
N SER A 69 6.33 -6.89 0.55
CA SER A 69 6.74 -8.28 0.65
C SER A 69 6.70 -8.68 2.11
N VAL A 70 5.89 -9.67 2.46
CA VAL A 70 5.79 -10.17 3.84
C VAL A 70 5.74 -11.70 3.86
N PRO A 71 6.24 -12.37 4.91
CA PRO A 71 6.04 -13.81 5.06
C PRO A 71 4.56 -14.13 5.26
N LEU A 72 4.14 -15.32 4.83
CA LEU A 72 2.80 -15.83 5.16
C LEU A 72 2.66 -16.00 6.68
N ASP A 73 1.44 -15.82 7.20
CA ASP A 73 1.11 -15.93 8.63
C ASP A 73 1.86 -14.94 9.55
N THR A 74 2.41 -13.87 8.98
CA THR A 74 3.05 -12.79 9.74
C THR A 74 2.00 -11.98 10.50
N ASP A 75 2.20 -11.83 11.81
CA ASP A 75 1.45 -10.89 12.63
C ASP A 75 1.86 -9.45 12.29
N LEU A 76 1.10 -8.84 11.37
CA LEU A 76 1.37 -7.48 10.89
C LEU A 76 1.29 -6.43 12.02
N THR A 77 0.67 -6.74 13.16
CA THR A 77 0.59 -5.81 14.31
C THR A 77 1.92 -5.68 15.07
N LYS A 78 2.86 -6.62 14.84
CA LYS A 78 4.16 -6.66 15.52
C LYS A 78 5.33 -6.16 14.67
N LEU A 79 5.07 -5.75 13.43
CA LEU A 79 6.12 -5.20 12.56
C LEU A 79 6.58 -3.84 13.09
N LEU A 80 7.86 -3.75 13.45
CA LEU A 80 8.49 -2.54 14.01
C LEU A 80 8.49 -1.37 13.01
N HIS A 81 8.61 -1.72 11.74
CA HIS A 81 8.40 -0.82 10.62
C HIS A 81 6.98 -1.04 10.15
N TYR A 82 6.12 -0.06 10.42
CA TYR A 82 4.82 -0.02 9.82
C TYR A 82 4.98 -0.18 8.30
N PRO A 83 4.30 -1.15 7.67
CA PRO A 83 4.04 -1.10 6.25
C PRO A 83 2.92 -0.07 5.96
N SER A 84 2.99 1.10 6.60
CA SER A 84 2.05 2.19 6.42
C SER A 84 2.79 3.51 6.53
N ILE A 85 2.44 4.43 5.63
CA ILE A 85 2.83 5.82 5.74
C ILE A 85 2.15 6.38 7.00
N ALA A 86 2.93 7.02 7.88
CA ALA A 86 2.37 7.82 8.96
C ALA A 86 1.73 9.05 8.31
N ILE A 87 0.40 9.14 8.39
CA ILE A 87 -0.36 10.27 7.87
C ILE A 87 -0.74 11.12 9.08
N SER A 88 -0.21 12.34 9.16
CA SER A 88 -0.59 13.31 10.19
C SER A 88 -1.91 14.00 9.84
N LYS A 89 -2.52 14.70 10.80
CA LYS A 89 -3.77 15.44 10.53
C LYS A 89 -3.51 16.56 9.51
N GLU A 90 -2.32 17.14 9.55
CA GLU A 90 -1.87 18.21 8.66
C GLU A 90 -1.67 17.73 7.21
N ASP A 91 -1.29 16.46 7.00
CA ASP A 91 -1.18 15.85 5.66
C ASP A 91 -2.56 15.65 4.99
N LEU A 92 -3.64 15.78 5.76
CA LEU A 92 -5.03 15.62 5.33
C LEU A 92 -5.76 16.94 5.11
N GLU A 93 -5.17 18.10 5.41
CA GLU A 93 -5.78 19.43 5.19
C GLU A 93 -5.62 19.93 3.75
#